data_AF-A0A7C4RF10-F1
#
_entry.id   AF-A0A7C4RF10-F1
#
_cell.length_a   1.000
_cell.length_b   1.000
_cell.length_c   1.000
_cell.angle_alpha   90.00
_cell.angle_beta   90.00
_cell.angle_gamma   90.00
#
_symmetry.space_group_name_H-M   'P 1'
#
loop_
_entity.id
_entity.type
_entity.pdbx_description
1 polymer ?
#
loop_
_entity_poly.entity_id
_entity_poly.type
_entity_poly.pdbx_seq_one_letter_code
_entity_poly.pdbx_strand_id
1 'polypeptide(L)'
;MESRSHVHKISILHDFDNPYPSGRRALKRGMKLILYALSKYIPLLRPFVEDIYLEAYRYCITLAKIDALLGINSYFGLKEDVLKVFPEIRDKIKEVMPFASIHMHYHISKDKVTWVPELDVPKSSWWFDQEYSKSHKLPDDFKWAVFHADYPELIKDYIDFLFEIKRRGLI
;
A
#
# COMPACT_ATOMS: atom_id res chain seq x y z
N MET A 1 -21.33 -3.22 40.00
CA MET A 1 -21.88 -3.31 38.64
C MET A 1 -22.35 -1.92 38.25
N GLU A 2 -21.54 -1.19 37.50
CA GLU A 2 -21.99 0.03 36.82
C GLU A 2 -21.69 -0.11 35.34
N SER A 3 -22.78 -0.04 34.58
CA SER A 3 -22.88 -0.10 33.13
C SER A 3 -22.00 0.98 32.50
N ARG A 4 -20.88 0.58 31.88
CA ARG A 4 -20.17 1.43 30.93
C ARG A 4 -21.01 1.47 29.66
N SER A 5 -21.85 2.49 29.53
CA SER A 5 -22.50 2.83 28.27
C SER A 5 -21.41 3.14 27.24
N HIS A 6 -21.12 2.19 26.35
CA HIS A 6 -20.32 2.47 25.16
C HIS A 6 -21.13 3.41 24.26
N VAL A 7 -20.91 4.72 24.40
CA VAL A 7 -21.44 5.71 23.46
C VAL A 7 -20.68 5.51 22.15
N HIS A 8 -21.29 4.78 21.21
CA HIS A 8 -20.80 4.69 19.84
C HIS A 8 -20.90 6.11 19.22
N LYS A 9 -19.76 6.82 19.14
CA LYS A 9 -19.71 8.24 18.75
C LYS A 9 -19.72 8.49 17.24
N ILE A 10 -19.61 7.47 16.39
CA ILE A 10 -19.54 7.64 14.93
C ILE A 10 -20.22 6.44 14.26
N SER A 11 -21.20 6.71 13.41
CA SER A 11 -21.76 5.76 12.45
C SER A 11 -21.19 6.08 11.07
N ILE A 12 -20.60 5.08 10.41
CA ILE A 12 -20.03 5.23 9.06
C ILE A 12 -20.91 4.44 8.09
N LEU A 13 -21.47 5.13 7.11
CA LEU A 13 -22.21 4.50 6.00
C LEU A 13 -21.23 4.27 4.85
N HIS A 14 -21.10 3.01 4.45
CA HIS A 14 -20.38 2.63 3.23
C HIS A 14 -21.40 2.28 2.16
N ASP A 15 -21.63 3.22 1.25
CA ASP A 15 -22.48 3.02 0.07
C ASP A 15 -21.61 2.44 -1.07
N PHE A 16 -21.97 1.24 -1.54
CA PHE A 16 -21.26 0.51 -2.59
C PHE A 16 -22.07 0.50 -3.90
N ASP A 17 -22.71 1.62 -4.24
CA ASP A 17 -23.50 1.71 -5.46
C ASP A 17 -22.63 1.82 -6.73
N ASN A 18 -22.92 0.93 -7.68
CA ASN A 18 -22.37 0.79 -9.03
C ASN A 18 -20.89 0.34 -9.16
N PRO A 19 -20.60 -0.95 -8.91
CA PRO A 19 -19.40 -1.58 -9.48
C PRO A 19 -19.48 -1.73 -11.00
N TYR A 20 -20.63 -1.46 -11.64
CA TYR A 20 -20.79 -1.64 -13.09
C TYR A 20 -20.08 -0.53 -13.87
N PRO A 21 -18.97 -0.83 -14.56
CA PRO A 21 -18.40 0.15 -15.44
C PRO A 21 -19.33 0.27 -16.65
N SER A 22 -20.05 1.39 -16.77
CA SER A 22 -20.68 1.71 -18.06
C SER A 22 -19.64 1.51 -19.17
N GLY A 23 -19.99 0.93 -20.32
CA GLY A 23 -18.99 0.54 -21.35
C GLY A 23 -18.04 1.68 -21.75
N ARG A 24 -18.51 2.93 -21.70
CA ARG A 24 -17.69 4.14 -21.90
C ARG A 24 -16.63 4.36 -20.81
N ARG A 25 -16.96 4.13 -19.53
CA ARG A 25 -16.00 4.21 -18.42
C ARG A 25 -14.97 3.07 -18.52
N ALA A 26 -15.41 1.85 -18.84
CA ALA A 26 -14.50 0.72 -19.07
C ALA A 26 -13.51 1.02 -20.20
N LEU A 27 -14.00 1.50 -21.35
CA LEU A 27 -13.17 1.85 -22.50
C LEU A 27 -12.16 2.96 -22.17
N LYS A 28 -12.60 4.03 -21.50
CA LYS A 28 -11.70 5.10 -21.05
C LYS A 28 -10.60 4.56 -20.13
N ARG A 29 -10.94 3.68 -19.18
CA ARG A 29 -9.93 3.04 -18.31
C ARG A 29 -8.98 2.15 -19.12
N GLY A 30 -9.50 1.34 -20.05
CA GLY A 30 -8.70 0.51 -20.93
C GLY A 30 -7.70 1.32 -21.77
N MET A 31 -8.15 2.41 -22.40
CA MET A 31 -7.28 3.32 -23.15
C MET A 31 -6.19 3.92 -22.25
N LYS A 32 -6.54 4.37 -21.04
CA LYS A 32 -5.56 4.90 -20.09
C LYS A 32 -4.53 3.85 -19.67
N LEU A 33 -4.95 2.61 -19.43
CA LEU A 33 -4.04 1.52 -19.11
C LEU A 33 -3.08 1.20 -20.26
N ILE A 34 -3.55 1.26 -21.51
CA ILE A 34 -2.70 1.13 -22.70
C ILE A 34 -1.69 2.29 -22.76
N LEU A 35 -2.16 3.54 -22.61
CA LEU A 35 -1.28 4.71 -22.57
C LEU A 35 -0.26 4.63 -21.43
N TYR A 36 -0.64 4.05 -20.29
CA TYR A 36 0.22 3.87 -19.14
C TYR A 36 1.33 2.87 -19.43
N ALA A 37 0.99 1.73 -20.04
CA ALA A 37 1.97 0.75 -20.50
C ALA A 37 2.96 1.37 -21.51
N LEU A 38 2.46 2.21 -22.42
CA LEU A 38 3.29 2.92 -23.40
C LEU A 38 4.12 4.06 -22.79
N SER A 39 3.67 4.67 -21.68
CA SER A 39 4.36 5.77 -21.01
C SER A 39 5.75 5.39 -20.48
N LYS A 40 5.98 4.09 -20.27
CA LYS A 40 7.31 3.53 -19.98
C LYS A 40 8.32 3.83 -21.07
N TYR A 41 7.91 3.79 -22.34
CA TYR A 41 8.76 4.00 -23.50
C TYR A 41 8.64 5.41 -24.06
N ILE A 42 7.50 6.07 -23.84
CA ILE A 42 7.19 7.40 -24.37
C ILE A 42 6.85 8.33 -23.19
N PRO A 43 7.84 9.03 -22.60
CA PRO A 43 7.63 9.89 -21.43
C PRO A 43 6.57 10.99 -21.62
N LEU A 44 6.32 11.42 -22.85
CA LEU A 44 5.28 12.40 -23.20
C LEU A 44 3.86 11.92 -22.87
N LEU A 45 3.65 10.60 -22.72
CA LEU A 45 2.34 10.04 -22.38
C LEU A 45 2.01 10.14 -20.89
N ARG A 46 2.99 10.43 -20.02
CA ARG A 46 2.82 10.43 -18.56
C ARG A 46 1.72 11.38 -18.05
N PRO A 47 1.56 12.62 -18.57
CA PRO A 47 0.48 13.52 -18.14
C PRO A 47 -0.92 12.97 -18.46
N PHE A 48 -1.05 12.14 -19.51
CA PHE A 48 -2.34 11.57 -19.93
C PHE A 48 -2.80 10.40 -19.05
N VAL A 49 -1.92 9.92 -18.16
CA VAL A 49 -2.16 8.79 -17.25
C VAL A 49 -1.87 9.15 -15.79
N GLU A 50 -1.77 10.44 -15.51
CA GLU A 50 -1.53 10.97 -14.16
C GLU A 50 -2.56 10.46 -13.15
N ASP A 51 -3.80 10.20 -13.59
CA ASP A 51 -4.84 9.64 -12.73
C ASP A 51 -4.55 8.20 -12.26
N ILE A 52 -3.87 7.39 -13.07
CA ILE A 52 -3.41 6.05 -12.66
C ILE A 52 -2.33 6.18 -11.59
N TYR A 53 -1.41 7.12 -11.76
CA TYR A 53 -0.42 7.42 -10.74
C TYR A 53 -1.10 7.97 -9.46
N LEU A 54 -2.13 8.81 -9.59
CA LEU A 54 -2.89 9.36 -8.48
C LEU A 54 -3.64 8.27 -7.68
N GLU A 55 -4.15 7.22 -8.34
CA GLU A 55 -4.70 6.04 -7.68
C GLU A 55 -3.65 5.38 -6.77
N ALA A 56 -2.45 5.12 -7.31
CA ALA A 56 -1.35 4.52 -6.55
C ALA A 56 -0.88 5.43 -5.40
N TYR A 57 -0.80 6.75 -5.63
CA TYR A 57 -0.50 7.74 -4.59
C TYR A 57 -1.53 7.68 -3.45
N ARG A 58 -2.83 7.74 -3.76
CA ARG A 58 -3.90 7.70 -2.77
C ARG A 58 -3.88 6.38 -1.99
N TYR A 59 -3.61 5.27 -2.67
CA TYR A 59 -3.50 3.97 -2.04
C TYR A 59 -2.32 3.92 -1.05
N CYS A 60 -1.13 4.38 -1.46
CA CYS A 60 0.04 4.48 -0.59
C CYS A 60 -0.22 5.33 0.67
N ILE A 61 -0.82 6.51 0.52
CA ILE A 61 -1.18 7.37 1.65
C ILE A 61 -2.25 6.71 2.55
N THR A 62 -3.15 5.92 1.97
CA THR A 62 -4.18 5.20 2.73
C THR A 62 -3.56 4.12 3.60
N LEU A 63 -2.63 3.33 3.07
CA LEU A 63 -1.86 2.36 3.84
C LEU A 63 -1.06 3.05 4.96
N ALA A 64 -0.36 4.14 4.67
CA ALA A 64 0.35 4.91 5.69
C ALA A 64 -0.54 5.39 6.85
N LYS A 65 -1.78 5.79 6.54
CA LYS A 65 -2.76 6.18 7.56
C LYS A 65 -3.22 5.00 8.41
N ILE A 66 -3.46 3.84 7.79
CA ILE A 66 -3.86 2.61 8.51
C ILE A 66 -2.75 2.22 9.49
N ASP A 67 -1.50 2.21 9.03
CA ASP A 67 -0.35 1.78 9.81
C ASP A 67 -0.09 2.74 10.97
N ALA A 68 -0.17 4.05 10.72
CA ALA A 68 -0.05 5.08 11.73
C ALA A 68 -1.14 4.97 12.82
N LEU A 69 -2.39 4.67 12.43
CA LEU A 69 -3.49 4.45 13.39
C LEU A 69 -3.26 3.24 14.29
N LEU A 70 -2.48 2.27 13.82
CA LEU A 70 -2.18 1.03 14.52
C LEU A 70 -0.80 1.03 15.20
N GLY A 71 -0.05 2.14 15.13
CA GLY A 71 1.29 2.24 15.72
C GLY A 71 2.31 1.30 15.08
N ILE A 72 2.06 0.86 13.84
CA ILE A 72 2.96 -0.04 13.10
C ILE A 72 4.15 0.78 12.60
N ASN A 73 5.33 0.16 12.54
CA ASN A 73 6.47 0.73 11.82
C ASN A 73 6.52 0.17 10.40
N SER A 74 6.55 1.05 9.41
CA SER A 74 6.36 0.66 8.00
C SER A 74 7.50 1.13 7.11
N TYR A 75 7.80 0.30 6.11
CA TYR A 75 8.79 0.56 5.08
C TYR A 75 8.08 0.91 3.78
N PHE A 76 8.39 2.08 3.21
CA PHE A 76 7.82 2.53 1.94
C PHE A 76 8.87 2.50 0.84
N GLY A 77 8.61 1.70 -0.19
CA GLY A 77 9.41 1.65 -1.41
C GLY A 77 8.87 2.58 -2.49
N LEU A 78 9.59 3.66 -2.77
CA LEU A 78 9.23 4.61 -3.81
C LEU A 78 10.06 4.37 -5.07
N LYS A 79 9.38 4.26 -6.22
CA LYS A 79 10.03 4.22 -7.53
C LYS A 79 10.33 5.64 -8.01
N GLU A 80 11.41 5.79 -8.78
CA GLU A 80 11.81 7.09 -9.33
C GLU A 80 10.71 7.74 -10.18
N ASP A 81 9.99 6.95 -10.97
CA ASP A 81 8.88 7.47 -11.78
C ASP A 81 7.73 8.03 -10.93
N VAL A 82 7.48 7.47 -9.74
CA VAL A 82 6.46 8.00 -8.82
C VAL A 82 6.92 9.36 -8.29
N LEU A 83 8.19 9.53 -7.94
CA LEU A 83 8.72 10.81 -7.48
C LEU A 83 8.75 11.89 -8.57
N LYS A 84 8.90 11.49 -9.83
CA LYS A 84 8.83 12.43 -10.96
C LYS A 84 7.42 13.00 -11.15
N VAL A 85 6.39 12.22 -10.81
CA VAL A 85 4.98 12.62 -10.92
C VAL A 85 4.49 13.30 -9.64
N PHE A 86 4.88 12.78 -8.47
CA PHE A 86 4.52 13.30 -7.14
C PHE A 86 5.77 13.50 -6.28
N PRO A 87 6.53 14.59 -6.47
CA PRO A 87 7.75 14.86 -5.70
C PRO A 87 7.49 15.01 -4.20
N GLU A 88 6.29 15.43 -3.81
CA GLU A 88 5.86 15.67 -2.43
C GLU A 88 5.48 14.41 -1.65
N ILE A 89 5.41 13.23 -2.30
CA ILE A 89 4.89 12.00 -1.67
C ILE A 89 5.67 11.61 -0.41
N ARG A 90 6.99 11.89 -0.36
CA ARG A 90 7.83 11.62 0.81
C ARG A 90 7.37 12.41 2.02
N ASP A 91 7.14 13.70 1.82
CA ASP A 91 6.69 14.62 2.87
C ASP A 91 5.29 14.25 3.33
N LYS A 92 4.42 13.85 2.39
CA LYS A 92 3.05 13.40 2.70
C LYS A 92 3.01 12.11 3.51
N ILE A 93 3.88 11.14 3.22
CA ILE A 93 4.04 9.94 4.05
C ILE A 93 4.53 10.34 5.44
N LYS A 94 5.55 11.21 5.53
CA LYS A 94 6.09 11.67 6.81
C LYS A 94 5.12 12.51 7.65
N GLU A 95 4.24 13.28 7.02
CA GLU A 95 3.19 14.06 7.67
C GLU A 95 2.21 13.13 8.40
N VAL A 96 1.86 12.00 7.78
CA VAL A 96 0.93 11.01 8.35
C VAL A 96 1.65 10.06 9.31
N MET A 97 2.88 9.68 8.97
CA MET A 97 3.64 8.64 9.63
C MET A 97 5.11 9.08 9.80
N PRO A 98 5.40 9.92 10.81
CA PRO A 98 6.72 10.54 10.97
C PRO A 98 7.89 9.56 11.06
N PHE A 99 7.65 8.38 11.65
CA PHE A 99 8.64 7.34 11.86
C PHE A 99 8.77 6.34 10.70
N ALA A 100 7.96 6.46 9.63
CA ALA A 100 8.03 5.58 8.48
C ALA A 100 9.44 5.56 7.86
N SER A 101 9.95 4.37 7.54
CA SER A 101 11.23 4.25 6.82
C SER A 101 10.97 4.33 5.32
N ILE A 102 11.48 5.37 4.66
CA ILE A 102 11.23 5.61 3.23
C ILE A 102 12.49 5.31 2.44
N HIS A 103 12.35 4.47 1.42
CA HIS A 103 13.45 3.97 0.62
C HIS A 103 13.13 4.11 -0.87
N MET A 104 14.16 4.30 -1.69
CA MET A 104 14.05 4.13 -3.13
C MET A 104 14.10 2.65 -3.47
N HIS A 105 13.13 2.17 -4.25
CA HIS A 105 13.06 0.79 -4.68
C HIS A 105 13.38 0.66 -6.17
N TYR A 106 14.49 -0.02 -6.49
CA TYR A 106 14.97 -0.24 -7.86
C TYR A 106 14.94 -1.72 -8.22
N HIS A 107 14.41 -2.04 -9.41
CA HIS A 107 14.54 -3.37 -10.01
C HIS A 107 15.71 -3.33 -11.00
N ILE A 108 16.86 -3.91 -10.62
CA ILE A 108 18.07 -3.98 -11.45
C ILE A 108 17.92 -5.12 -12.49
N SER A 109 17.31 -6.24 -12.10
CA SER A 109 16.92 -7.33 -12.98
C SER A 109 15.66 -8.02 -12.43
N LYS A 110 15.14 -9.05 -13.13
CA LYS A 110 13.98 -9.83 -12.68
C LYS A 110 14.14 -10.36 -11.25
N ASP A 111 15.37 -10.74 -10.89
CA ASP A 111 15.68 -11.40 -9.61
C ASP A 111 16.52 -10.51 -8.68
N LYS A 112 16.83 -9.26 -9.10
CA LYS A 112 17.67 -8.35 -8.33
C LYS A 112 16.96 -7.02 -8.10
N VAL A 113 16.58 -6.81 -6.85
CA VAL A 113 16.08 -5.53 -6.36
C VAL A 113 17.11 -4.87 -5.43
N THR A 114 17.04 -3.54 -5.33
CA THR A 114 17.89 -2.74 -4.44
C THR A 114 17.06 -1.65 -3.80
N TRP A 115 17.34 -1.43 -2.52
CA TRP A 115 16.72 -0.42 -1.68
C TRP A 115 17.78 0.61 -1.31
N VAL A 116 17.43 1.89 -1.41
CA VAL A 116 18.34 2.99 -1.02
C VAL A 116 17.60 3.97 -0.09
N PRO A 117 17.97 4.09 1.19
CA PRO A 117 18.98 3.29 1.92
C PRO A 117 18.68 1.79 1.91
N GLU A 118 19.63 0.93 2.26
CA GLU A 118 19.34 -0.51 2.36
C GLU A 118 18.28 -0.77 3.43
N LEU A 119 17.41 -1.76 3.19
CA LEU A 119 16.50 -2.23 4.22
C LEU A 119 17.31 -2.96 5.30
N ASP A 120 17.03 -2.64 6.56
CA ASP A 120 17.59 -3.30 7.72
C ASP A 120 16.84 -4.61 8.08
N VAL A 121 16.01 -5.12 7.16
CA VAL A 121 15.21 -6.34 7.32
C VAL A 121 15.76 -7.51 6.49
N PRO A 122 15.81 -8.75 7.02
CA PRO A 122 16.38 -9.89 6.31
C PRO A 122 15.54 -10.28 5.08
N LYS A 123 16.19 -10.62 3.97
CA LYS A 123 15.51 -10.97 2.69
C LYS A 123 14.52 -12.13 2.80
N SER A 124 14.73 -13.06 3.73
CA SER A 124 13.81 -14.17 3.99
C SER A 124 12.43 -13.70 4.42
N SER A 125 12.35 -12.52 5.03
CA SER A 125 11.13 -11.94 5.58
C SER A 125 10.33 -11.12 4.58
N TRP A 126 10.92 -10.79 3.42
CA TRP A 126 10.26 -9.98 2.41
C TRP A 126 9.03 -10.71 1.87
N TRP A 127 9.07 -12.03 1.72
CA TRP A 127 7.99 -12.80 1.09
C TRP A 127 6.93 -13.31 2.07
N PHE A 128 6.83 -12.72 3.26
CA PHE A 128 5.91 -13.17 4.29
C PHE A 128 4.44 -13.06 3.87
N ASP A 129 4.08 -12.02 3.10
CA ASP A 129 2.75 -11.82 2.53
C ASP A 129 2.23 -13.07 1.79
N GLN A 130 3.10 -13.70 0.99
CA GLN A 130 2.72 -14.90 0.23
C GLN A 130 2.48 -16.14 1.11
N GLU A 131 3.23 -16.28 2.21
CA GLU A 131 3.01 -17.35 3.18
C GLU A 131 1.70 -17.14 3.95
N TYR A 132 1.45 -15.89 4.37
CA TYR A 132 0.23 -15.51 5.05
C TYR A 132 -1.00 -15.70 4.16
N SER A 133 -1.01 -15.18 2.93
CA SER A 133 -2.13 -15.33 2.00
C SER A 133 -2.48 -16.79 1.69
N LYS A 134 -1.50 -17.70 1.73
CA LYS A 134 -1.75 -19.14 1.47
C LYS A 134 -2.24 -19.91 2.68
N SER A 135 -1.68 -19.62 3.87
CA SER A 135 -1.80 -20.50 5.03
C SER A 135 -2.35 -19.82 6.29
N HIS A 136 -2.49 -18.49 6.27
CA HIS A 136 -2.77 -17.64 7.43
C HIS A 136 -1.78 -17.87 8.59
N LYS A 137 -0.60 -18.40 8.28
CA LYS A 137 0.46 -18.63 9.25
C LYS A 137 1.11 -17.29 9.58
N LEU A 138 1.18 -17.00 10.88
CA LEU A 138 1.87 -15.83 11.40
C LEU A 138 3.39 -16.04 11.40
N PRO A 139 4.18 -14.97 11.32
CA PRO A 139 5.63 -15.08 11.36
C PRO A 139 6.07 -15.43 12.78
N ASP A 140 7.17 -16.19 12.88
CA ASP A 140 7.76 -16.54 14.18
C ASP A 140 8.40 -15.30 14.86
N ASP A 141 8.82 -14.32 14.06
CA ASP A 141 9.35 -13.02 14.52
C ASP A 141 8.63 -11.86 13.82
N PHE A 142 7.79 -11.15 14.56
CA PHE A 142 7.03 -9.99 14.08
C PHE A 142 7.90 -8.77 13.78
N LYS A 143 9.14 -8.72 14.30
CA LYS A 143 10.08 -7.63 14.01
C LYS A 143 10.35 -7.48 12.52
N TRP A 144 10.28 -8.59 11.79
CA TRP A 144 10.60 -8.65 10.36
C TRP A 144 9.39 -8.97 9.49
N ALA A 145 8.16 -8.88 9.99
CA ALA A 145 6.95 -9.20 9.23
C ALA A 145 6.67 -8.14 8.14
N VAL A 146 7.42 -8.17 7.04
CA VAL A 146 7.22 -7.27 5.90
C VAL A 146 6.06 -7.81 5.06
N PHE A 147 4.95 -7.06 5.02
CA PHE A 147 3.79 -7.40 4.21
C PHE A 147 3.75 -6.50 2.97
N HIS A 148 3.83 -7.07 1.78
CA HIS A 148 3.68 -6.35 0.52
C HIS A 148 2.21 -6.00 0.24
N ALA A 149 1.70 -4.96 0.89
CA ALA A 149 0.33 -4.49 0.69
C ALA A 149 0.18 -3.55 -0.53
N ASP A 150 1.22 -3.39 -1.35
CA ASP A 150 1.25 -2.51 -2.52
C ASP A 150 0.40 -3.01 -3.69
N TYR A 151 -0.05 -4.25 -3.63
CA TYR A 151 -0.98 -4.86 -4.57
C TYR A 151 -2.42 -4.82 -4.03
N PRO A 152 -3.39 -4.22 -4.75
CA PRO A 152 -4.78 -4.13 -4.30
C PRO A 152 -5.43 -5.48 -3.98
N GLU A 153 -5.03 -6.56 -4.64
CA GLU A 153 -5.52 -7.91 -4.38
C GLU A 153 -5.10 -8.45 -3.00
N LEU A 154 -4.01 -7.95 -2.43
CA LEU A 154 -3.50 -8.35 -1.12
C LEU A 154 -4.09 -7.52 0.03
N ILE A 155 -4.88 -6.47 -0.26
CA ILE A 155 -5.42 -5.58 0.77
C ILE A 155 -6.30 -6.33 1.78
N LYS A 156 -7.07 -7.31 1.31
CA LYS A 156 -7.96 -8.08 2.19
C LYS A 156 -7.12 -8.89 3.18
N ASP A 157 -6.13 -9.63 2.70
CA ASP A 157 -5.28 -10.47 3.54
C ASP A 157 -4.42 -9.62 4.48
N TYR A 158 -3.96 -8.46 4.02
CA TYR A 158 -3.27 -7.48 4.85
C TYR A 158 -4.17 -7.00 6.00
N ILE A 159 -5.41 -6.62 5.72
CA ILE A 159 -6.36 -6.19 6.76
C ILE A 159 -6.68 -7.35 7.72
N ASP A 160 -6.87 -8.58 7.22
CA ASP A 160 -7.09 -9.76 8.05
C ASP A 160 -5.88 -10.03 8.96
N PHE A 161 -4.66 -9.87 8.46
CA PHE A 161 -3.43 -9.93 9.25
C PHE A 161 -3.43 -8.88 10.35
N LEU A 162 -3.74 -7.61 10.02
CA LEU A 162 -3.82 -6.51 10.99
C LEU A 162 -4.83 -6.80 12.11
N PHE A 163 -6.00 -7.33 11.77
CA PHE A 163 -6.99 -7.75 12.76
C PHE A 163 -6.45 -8.85 13.68
N GLU A 164 -5.77 -9.85 13.12
CA GLU A 164 -5.25 -10.98 13.88
C GLU A 164 -4.13 -10.55 14.85
N ILE A 165 -3.19 -9.72 14.40
CA ILE A 165 -2.10 -9.24 15.27
C ILE A 165 -2.63 -8.32 16.38
N LYS A 166 -3.64 -7.48 16.08
CA LYS A 166 -4.31 -6.64 17.07
C LYS A 166 -5.08 -7.46 18.09
N ARG A 167 -5.81 -8.49 17.64
CA ARG A 167 -6.54 -9.42 18.52
C ARG A 167 -5.62 -10.14 19.49
N ARG A 168 -4.37 -10.40 19.10
CA ARG A 168 -3.33 -11.03 19.93
C ARG A 168 -2.56 -10.04 20.81
N GLY A 169 -2.83 -8.74 20.73
CA GLY A 169 -2.15 -7.70 21.52
C GLY A 169 -0.70 -7.47 21.10
N LEU A 170 -0.36 -7.75 19.84
CA LEU A 170 0.97 -7.50 19.26
C LEU A 170 1.14 -6.05 18.77
N ILE A 171 0.02 -5.36 18.60
CA ILE A 171 -0.14 -3.92 18.32
C ILE A 171 -1.35 -3.38 19.06
#